data_AF-A0A383ATI0-F1
#
_entry.id   AF-A0A383ATI0-F1
#
_cell.length_a   1.000
_cell.length_b   1.000
_cell.length_c   1.000
_cell.angle_alpha   90.00
_cell.angle_beta   90.00
_cell.angle_gamma   90.00
#
_symmetry.space_group_name_H-M   'P 1'
#
loop_
_entity.id
_entity.type
_entity.pdbx_description
1 polymer ?
#
loop_
_entity_poly.entity_id
_entity_poly.type
_entity_poly.pdbx_seq_one_letter_code
_entity_poly.pdbx_strand_id
1 'polypeptide(L)'
;RIEWTALIFFGGLFVMVGGLEHMGHLEAIAFWIFDNFADDPVMLAVMVIWVSAFSSAIVDNIPFCAAMIPVIYKLGELSEDINTAPLFWALAMGCGFGGNATPIGSSANVMTVSISERGGHKITTAEWMRVGLPVMLITCIVATIFMVLFYDSLYVNP
;
A
#
# COMPACT_ATOMS: atom_id res chain seq x y z
N ARG A 1 -3.07 -20.38 22.98
CA ARG A 1 -1.59 -20.56 22.86
C ARG A 1 -1.05 -19.34 22.13
N ILE A 2 0.08 -18.77 22.55
CA ILE A 2 0.68 -17.58 21.90
C ILE A 2 1.52 -18.04 20.70
N GLU A 3 1.32 -17.45 19.53
CA GLU A 3 2.11 -17.71 18.32
C GLU A 3 3.37 -16.83 18.27
N TRP A 4 4.38 -17.23 19.04
CA TRP A 4 5.64 -16.48 19.17
C TRP A 4 6.34 -16.18 17.83
N THR A 5 6.25 -17.09 16.86
CA THR A 5 6.85 -16.90 15.53
C THR A 5 6.21 -15.74 14.77
N ALA A 6 4.89 -15.62 14.81
CA ALA A 6 4.18 -14.52 14.19
C ALA A 6 4.54 -13.18 14.86
N LEU A 7 4.57 -13.14 16.19
CA LEU A 7 4.95 -11.93 16.94
C LEU A 7 6.36 -11.45 16.62
N ILE A 8 7.34 -12.36 16.52
CA ILE A 8 8.72 -12.01 16.17
C ILE A 8 8.80 -11.53 14.71
N PHE A 9 8.05 -12.16 13.79
CA PHE A 9 7.96 -11.73 12.40
C PHE A 9 7.41 -10.30 12.28
N PHE A 10 6.27 -10.02 12.91
CA PHE A 10 5.68 -8.68 12.94
C PHE A 10 6.57 -7.66 13.64
N GLY A 11 7.21 -8.03 14.75
CA GLY A 11 8.17 -7.18 15.44
C GLY A 11 9.34 -6.79 14.53
N GLY A 12 9.95 -7.76 13.85
CA GLY A 12 11.03 -7.51 12.89
C GLY A 12 10.59 -6.65 11.70
N LEU A 13 9.38 -6.90 11.20
CA LEU A 13 8.77 -6.15 10.10
C LEU A 13 8.50 -4.68 10.49
N PHE A 14 7.94 -4.41 11.67
CA PHE A 14 7.73 -3.03 12.15
C PHE A 14 9.06 -2.30 12.39
N VAL A 15 10.08 -2.99 12.92
CA VAL A 15 11.44 -2.41 13.06
C VAL A 15 12.03 -2.05 11.69
N MET A 16 11.87 -2.92 10.69
CA MET A 16 12.32 -2.64 9.32
C MET A 16 11.62 -1.43 8.71
N VAL A 17 10.29 -1.34 8.84
CA VAL A 17 9.51 -0.21 8.32
C VAL A 17 9.85 1.09 9.05
N GLY A 18 9.95 1.07 10.38
CA GLY A 18 10.42 2.23 11.14
C GLY A 18 11.84 2.66 10.76
N GLY A 19 12.71 1.72 10.38
CA GLY A 19 14.02 2.02 9.81
C GLY A 19 13.95 2.73 8.45
N LEU A 20 13.08 2.27 7.55
CA LEU A 20 12.86 2.91 6.24
C LEU A 20 12.28 4.33 6.38
N GLU A 21 11.37 4.52 7.34
CA GLU A 21 10.82 5.82 7.71
C GLU A 21 11.92 6.74 8.26
N HIS A 22 12.74 6.27 9.22
CA HIS A 22 13.81 7.06 9.80
C HIS A 22 14.90 7.45 8.80
N MET A 23 15.15 6.62 7.78
CA MET A 23 16.05 6.94 6.67
C MET A 23 15.45 7.94 5.67
N GLY A 24 14.17 8.29 5.79
CA GLY A 24 13.49 9.26 4.93
C GLY A 24 13.12 8.72 3.55
N HIS A 25 13.20 7.41 3.30
CA HIS A 25 12.87 6.86 1.98
C HIS A 25 11.39 6.99 1.64
N LEU A 26 10.51 6.79 2.62
CA LEU A 26 9.07 6.93 2.43
C LEU A 26 8.69 8.39 2.15
N GLU A 27 9.33 9.33 2.85
CA GLU A 27 9.20 10.76 2.56
C GLU A 27 9.72 11.11 1.17
N ALA A 28 10.89 10.61 0.79
CA ALA A 28 11.48 10.88 -0.52
C ALA A 28 10.57 10.41 -1.66
N ILE A 29 9.93 9.24 -1.52
CA ILE A 29 8.95 8.73 -2.49
C ILE A 29 7.73 9.65 -2.56
N ALA A 30 7.19 10.05 -1.40
CA ALA A 30 6.00 10.90 -1.38
C ALA A 30 6.27 12.30 -1.91
N PHE A 31 7.39 12.92 -1.58
CA PHE A 31 7.81 14.20 -2.16
C PHE A 31 8.07 14.07 -3.66
N TRP A 32 8.67 12.97 -4.12
CA TRP A 32 8.80 12.74 -5.55
C TRP A 32 7.45 12.65 -6.26
N ILE A 33 6.46 11.97 -5.67
CA ILE A 33 5.09 11.95 -6.22
C ILE A 33 4.50 13.37 -6.22
N PHE A 34 4.66 14.10 -5.12
CA PHE A 34 4.14 15.44 -4.97
C PHE A 34 4.75 16.40 -6.00
N ASP A 35 6.07 16.50 -6.07
CA ASP A 35 6.78 17.42 -6.95
C ASP A 35 6.48 17.20 -8.44
N ASN A 36 6.07 15.98 -8.84
CA ASN A 36 5.77 15.65 -10.23
C ASN A 36 4.27 15.70 -10.57
N PHE A 37 3.38 15.62 -9.58
CA PHE A 37 1.94 15.42 -9.82
C PHE A 37 1.03 16.32 -8.98
N ALA A 38 1.57 17.24 -8.17
CA ALA A 38 0.77 18.14 -7.33
C ALA A 38 -0.23 19.01 -8.11
N ASP A 39 0.10 19.37 -9.36
CA ASP A 39 -0.75 20.22 -10.21
C ASP A 39 -2.04 19.53 -10.67
N ASP A 40 -2.10 18.19 -10.62
CA ASP A 40 -3.28 17.41 -10.96
C ASP A 40 -3.66 16.52 -9.75
N PRO A 41 -4.63 16.96 -8.92
CA PRO A 41 -5.02 16.24 -7.71
C PRO A 41 -5.54 14.81 -7.96
N VAL A 42 -6.13 14.57 -9.14
CA VAL A 42 -6.60 13.23 -9.54
C VAL A 42 -5.38 12.35 -9.82
N MET A 43 -4.44 12.85 -10.63
CA MET A 43 -3.21 12.13 -10.95
C MET A 43 -2.37 11.88 -9.71
N LEU A 44 -2.29 12.84 -8.79
CA LEU A 44 -1.62 12.69 -7.50
C LEU A 44 -2.18 11.48 -6.73
N ALA A 45 -3.51 11.40 -6.59
CA ALA A 45 -4.16 10.29 -5.91
C ALA A 45 -3.95 8.95 -6.65
N VAL A 46 -4.01 8.93 -7.98
CA VAL A 46 -3.72 7.74 -8.78
C VAL A 46 -2.28 7.26 -8.56
N MET A 47 -1.31 8.17 -8.52
CA MET A 47 0.09 7.82 -8.25
C MET A 47 0.28 7.24 -6.85
N VAL A 48 -0.44 7.77 -5.85
CA VAL A 48 -0.46 7.18 -4.51
C VAL A 48 -1.00 5.75 -4.53
N ILE A 49 -2.05 5.44 -5.29
CA ILE A 49 -2.56 4.05 -5.43
C ILE A 49 -1.45 3.13 -5.92
N TRP A 50 -0.81 3.48 -7.03
CA TRP A 50 0.15 2.60 -7.69
C TRP A 50 1.44 2.42 -6.89
N VAL A 51 1.99 3.52 -6.37
CA VAL A 51 3.22 3.45 -5.56
C VAL A 51 2.97 2.67 -4.27
N SER A 52 1.82 2.88 -3.63
CA SER A 52 1.43 2.12 -2.44
C SER A 52 1.23 0.65 -2.77
N ALA A 53 0.62 0.33 -3.91
CA ALA A 53 0.41 -1.05 -4.33
C ALA A 53 1.73 -1.80 -4.55
N PHE A 54 2.68 -1.21 -5.30
CA PHE A 54 3.98 -1.83 -5.52
C PHE A 54 4.82 -1.91 -4.25
N SER A 55 4.80 -0.88 -3.41
CA SER A 55 5.53 -0.92 -2.13
C SER A 55 4.96 -1.97 -1.18
N SER A 56 3.62 -2.03 -1.09
CA SER A 56 2.90 -2.99 -0.26
C SER A 56 2.92 -4.42 -0.83
N ALA A 57 3.36 -4.62 -2.07
CA ALA A 57 3.63 -5.95 -2.59
C ALA A 57 4.89 -6.57 -1.94
N ILE A 58 5.77 -5.76 -1.35
CA ILE A 58 7.03 -6.20 -0.73
C ILE A 58 6.95 -6.06 0.79
N VAL A 59 6.37 -4.95 1.25
CA VAL A 59 6.17 -4.64 2.67
C VAL A 59 4.72 -4.95 3.03
N ASP A 60 4.46 -5.49 4.23
CA ASP A 60 3.09 -5.71 4.67
C ASP A 60 2.26 -4.41 4.60
N ASN A 61 1.01 -4.55 4.17
CA ASN A 61 0.09 -3.45 3.96
C ASN A 61 -0.20 -2.63 5.24
N ILE A 62 -0.18 -3.24 6.42
CA ILE A 62 -0.45 -2.55 7.70
C ILE A 62 0.69 -1.59 8.08
N PRO A 63 1.94 -2.03 8.27
CA PRO A 63 3.03 -1.13 8.63
C PRO A 63 3.33 -0.10 7.54
N PHE A 64 3.25 -0.48 6.26
CA PHE A 64 3.47 0.47 5.17
C PHE A 64 2.42 1.59 5.20
N CYS A 65 1.13 1.25 5.36
CA CYS A 65 0.07 2.23 5.50
C CYS A 65 0.31 3.15 6.71
N ALA A 66 0.63 2.56 7.87
CA ALA A 66 0.90 3.33 9.08
C ALA A 66 2.05 4.34 8.91
N ALA A 67 3.10 3.96 8.19
CA ALA A 67 4.25 4.82 7.92
C ALA A 67 3.95 5.90 6.86
N MET A 68 3.02 5.67 5.93
CA MET A 68 2.62 6.66 4.92
C MET A 68 1.61 7.69 5.44
N ILE A 69 0.84 7.37 6.49
CA ILE A 69 -0.10 8.32 7.11
C ILE A 69 0.57 9.66 7.50
N PRO A 70 1.66 9.69 8.30
CA PRO A 70 2.31 10.95 8.66
C PRO A 70 2.89 11.69 7.45
N VAL A 71 3.30 10.95 6.43
CA VAL A 71 3.83 11.52 5.19
C VAL A 71 2.72 12.24 4.40
N ILE A 72 1.51 11.66 4.31
CA ILE A 72 0.37 12.32 3.67
C ILE A 72 -0.07 13.57 4.44
N TYR A 73 -0.03 13.53 5.78
CA TYR A 73 -0.29 14.74 6.58
C TYR A 73 0.70 15.86 6.26
N LYS A 74 2.00 15.55 6.20
CA LYS A 74 3.04 16.53 5.82
C LYS A 74 2.80 17.11 4.43
N LEU A 75 2.33 16.33 3.47
CA LEU A 75 1.95 16.84 2.15
C LEU A 75 0.82 17.87 2.24
N GLY A 76 -0.19 17.61 3.07
CA GLY A 76 -1.28 18.58 3.32
C GLY A 76 -0.82 19.85 4.03
N GLU A 77 0.25 19.78 4.82
CA GLU A 77 0.84 20.97 5.46
C GLU A 77 1.66 21.82 4.48
N LEU A 78 2.13 21.26 3.36
CA LEU A 78 2.92 21.98 2.36
C LEU A 78 2.07 22.91 1.48
N SER A 79 0.79 22.61 1.28
CA SER A 79 -0.13 23.48 0.56
C SER A 79 -1.57 23.28 1.02
N GLU A 80 -2.24 24.38 1.37
CA GLU A 80 -3.66 24.40 1.74
C GLU A 80 -4.58 23.97 0.59
N ASP A 81 -4.10 24.03 -0.66
CA ASP A 81 -4.86 23.65 -1.85
C ASP A 81 -4.95 22.11 -2.03
N ILE A 82 -4.17 21.34 -1.27
CA ILE A 82 -4.17 19.87 -1.38
C ILE A 82 -5.21 19.29 -0.44
N ASN A 83 -6.26 18.73 -1.02
CA ASN A 83 -7.16 17.86 -0.27
C ASN A 83 -6.47 16.52 0.02
N THR A 84 -6.13 16.24 1.29
CA THR A 84 -5.49 14.99 1.69
C THR A 84 -6.46 13.81 1.79
N ALA A 85 -7.77 14.05 1.88
CA ALA A 85 -8.78 13.00 1.96
C ALA A 85 -8.72 11.96 0.81
N PRO A 86 -8.66 12.36 -0.48
CA PRO A 86 -8.48 11.40 -1.58
C PRO A 86 -7.16 10.63 -1.50
N LEU A 87 -6.09 11.22 -0.95
CA LEU A 87 -4.79 10.56 -0.81
C LEU A 87 -4.86 9.42 0.23
N PHE A 88 -5.61 9.59 1.32
CA PHE A 88 -5.83 8.52 2.30
C PHE A 88 -6.64 7.35 1.71
N TRP A 89 -7.66 7.64 0.89
CA TRP A 89 -8.41 6.59 0.20
C TRP A 89 -7.56 5.88 -0.86
N ALA A 90 -6.77 6.64 -1.61
CA ALA A 90 -5.79 6.11 -2.55
C ALA A 90 -4.77 5.20 -1.86
N LEU A 91 -4.24 5.61 -0.70
CA LEU A 91 -3.34 4.81 0.11
C LEU A 91 -4.02 3.51 0.58
N ALA A 92 -5.23 3.60 1.13
CA ALA A 92 -5.97 2.43 1.60
C ALA A 92 -6.23 1.41 0.48
N MET A 93 -6.65 1.89 -0.69
CA MET A 93 -6.82 1.08 -1.90
C MET A 93 -5.50 0.47 -2.35
N GLY A 94 -4.46 1.28 -2.53
CA GLY A 94 -3.14 0.84 -2.97
C GLY A 94 -2.54 -0.23 -2.05
N CYS A 95 -2.47 0.04 -0.74
CA CYS A 95 -1.98 -0.92 0.24
C CYS A 95 -2.81 -2.21 0.27
N GLY A 96 -4.14 -2.08 0.27
CA GLY A 96 -5.05 -3.23 0.31
C GLY A 96 -4.94 -4.14 -0.91
N PHE A 97 -4.76 -3.55 -2.10
CA PHE A 97 -4.62 -4.28 -3.35
C PHE A 97 -3.21 -4.83 -3.55
N GLY A 98 -2.20 -4.01 -3.24
CA GLY A 98 -0.77 -4.35 -3.31
C GLY A 98 -0.41 -5.56 -2.46
N GLY A 99 -0.95 -5.64 -1.24
CA GLY A 99 -0.70 -6.75 -0.32
C GLY A 99 -1.05 -8.12 -0.89
N ASN A 100 -1.93 -8.22 -1.90
CA ASN A 100 -2.29 -9.50 -2.54
C ASN A 100 -1.26 -10.00 -3.57
N ALA A 101 -0.37 -9.12 -4.05
CA ALA A 101 0.55 -9.42 -5.14
C ALA A 101 1.54 -10.54 -4.81
N THR A 102 2.03 -10.57 -3.57
CA THR A 102 3.03 -11.54 -3.12
C THR A 102 2.61 -12.20 -1.80
N PRO A 103 3.19 -13.38 -1.49
CA PRO A 103 2.98 -14.03 -0.20
C PRO A 103 3.41 -13.20 1.02
N ILE A 104 4.34 -12.26 0.86
CA ILE A 104 4.89 -11.46 1.98
C ILE A 104 4.22 -10.09 2.12
N GLY A 105 3.45 -9.66 1.12
CA GLY A 105 2.76 -8.35 1.11
C GLY A 105 1.62 -8.24 2.13
N SER A 106 1.21 -9.35 2.74
CA SER A 106 0.35 -9.33 3.92
C SER A 106 0.61 -10.55 4.79
N SER A 107 0.53 -10.36 6.09
CA SER A 107 0.65 -11.40 7.09
C SER A 107 -0.38 -12.52 6.96
N ALA A 108 -1.58 -12.22 6.46
CA ALA A 108 -2.59 -13.23 6.14
C ALA A 108 -2.09 -14.18 5.02
N ASN A 109 -1.34 -13.66 4.05
CA ASN A 109 -0.77 -14.44 2.96
C ASN A 109 0.36 -15.33 3.48
N VAL A 110 1.25 -14.78 4.31
CA VAL A 110 2.32 -15.53 4.98
C VAL A 110 1.73 -16.67 5.82
N MET A 111 0.67 -16.38 6.59
CA MET A 111 -0.04 -17.40 7.36
C MET A 111 -0.61 -18.48 6.43
N THR A 112 -1.26 -18.10 5.33
CA THR A 112 -1.84 -19.04 4.36
C THR A 112 -0.78 -19.98 3.79
N VAL A 113 0.38 -19.45 3.37
CA VAL A 113 1.50 -20.27 2.90
C VAL A 113 2.03 -21.18 4.01
N SER A 114 2.19 -20.68 5.23
CA SER A 114 2.66 -21.48 6.37
C SER A 114 1.72 -22.64 6.74
N ILE A 115 0.40 -22.45 6.57
CA ILE A 115 -0.60 -23.51 6.79
C ILE A 115 -0.54 -24.52 5.65
N SER A 116 -0.41 -24.05 4.41
CA SER A 116 -0.28 -24.89 3.22
C SER A 116 0.97 -25.79 3.29
N GLU A 117 2.08 -25.33 3.86
CA GLU A 117 3.28 -26.15 4.09
C GLU A 117 3.06 -27.36 4.98
N ARG A 118 2.09 -27.28 5.90
CA ARG A 118 1.68 -28.37 6.80
C ARG A 118 0.65 -29.31 6.16
N GLY A 119 0.04 -28.89 5.05
CA GLY A 119 -0.92 -29.66 4.29
C GLY A 119 -0.28 -30.56 3.22
N GLY A 120 -1.12 -31.20 2.41
CA GLY A 120 -0.68 -32.06 1.30
C GLY A 120 -0.29 -31.32 0.01
N HIS A 121 -0.50 -30.00 -0.05
CA HIS A 121 -0.15 -29.15 -1.21
C HIS A 121 0.49 -27.86 -0.71
N LYS A 122 1.75 -27.65 -1.08
CA LYS A 122 2.52 -26.45 -0.76
C LYS A 122 2.30 -25.40 -1.84
N ILE A 123 1.83 -24.23 -1.44
CA ILE A 123 1.73 -23.08 -2.33
C ILE A 123 3.12 -22.46 -2.46
N THR A 124 3.67 -22.48 -3.66
CA THR A 124 4.93 -21.80 -3.96
C THR A 124 4.70 -20.30 -4.21
N THR A 125 5.74 -19.49 -4.01
CA THR A 125 5.69 -18.05 -4.30
C THR A 125 5.32 -17.77 -5.76
N ALA A 126 5.79 -18.60 -6.69
CA ALA A 126 5.48 -18.45 -8.11
C ALA A 126 4.00 -18.74 -8.42
N GLU A 127 3.41 -19.75 -7.78
CA GLU A 127 1.97 -20.04 -7.91
C GLU A 127 1.12 -18.91 -7.34
N TRP A 128 1.49 -18.37 -6.18
CA TRP A 128 0.81 -17.21 -5.60
C TRP A 128 0.86 -16.02 -6.55
N MET A 129 2.07 -15.62 -6.99
CA MET A 129 2.26 -14.45 -7.83
C MET A 129 1.58 -14.57 -9.19
N ARG A 130 1.43 -15.79 -9.74
CA ARG A 130 0.70 -16.03 -10.98
C ARG A 130 -0.77 -15.59 -10.91
N VAL A 131 -1.36 -15.56 -9.71
CA VAL A 131 -2.73 -15.09 -9.47
C VAL A 131 -2.74 -13.71 -8.80
N GLY A 132 -1.92 -13.52 -7.78
CA GLY A 132 -1.86 -12.30 -6.98
C GLY A 132 -1.49 -11.05 -7.76
N LEU A 133 -0.47 -11.14 -8.63
CA LEU A 133 -0.06 -9.98 -9.44
C LEU A 133 -1.16 -9.53 -10.43
N PRO A 134 -1.76 -10.43 -11.24
CA PRO A 134 -2.89 -10.05 -12.08
C PRO A 134 -4.06 -9.43 -11.29
N VAL A 135 -4.39 -10.01 -10.13
CA VAL A 135 -5.47 -9.48 -9.27
C VAL A 135 -5.14 -8.07 -8.81
N MET A 136 -3.92 -7.84 -8.28
CA MET A 136 -3.46 -6.51 -7.87
C MET A 136 -3.61 -5.50 -9.02
N LEU A 137 -3.11 -5.83 -10.22
CA LEU A 137 -3.16 -4.94 -11.38
C LEU A 137 -4.61 -4.60 -11.76
N ILE A 138 -5.49 -5.60 -11.82
CA ILE A 138 -6.90 -5.39 -12.15
C ILE A 138 -7.57 -4.49 -11.12
N THR A 139 -7.38 -4.75 -9.83
CA THR A 139 -7.98 -3.93 -8.77
C THR A 139 -7.42 -2.51 -8.73
N CYS A 140 -6.13 -2.32 -8.99
CA CYS A 140 -5.52 -0.99 -9.11
C CYS A 140 -6.06 -0.22 -10.33
N ILE A 141 -6.30 -0.89 -11.46
CA ILE A 141 -6.95 -0.28 -12.63
C ILE A 141 -8.37 0.14 -12.30
N VAL A 142 -9.16 -0.74 -11.65
CA VAL A 142 -10.52 -0.42 -11.22
C VAL A 142 -10.52 0.77 -10.26
N ALA A 143 -9.58 0.81 -9.31
CA ALA A 143 -9.41 1.92 -8.38
C ALA A 143 -9.01 3.23 -9.10
N THR A 144 -8.15 3.15 -10.11
CA THR A 144 -7.77 4.29 -10.96
C THR A 144 -9.00 4.84 -11.68
N ILE A 145 -9.79 3.97 -12.32
CA ILE A 145 -11.04 4.36 -12.99
C ILE A 145 -12.02 4.98 -11.99
N PHE A 146 -12.17 4.37 -10.81
CA PHE A 146 -13.02 4.90 -9.76
C PHE A 146 -12.59 6.30 -9.33
N MET A 147 -11.30 6.51 -9.04
CA MET A 147 -10.78 7.83 -8.69
C MET A 147 -11.03 8.83 -9.81
N VAL A 148 -10.67 8.53 -11.06
CA VAL A 148 -10.86 9.46 -12.17
C VAL A 148 -12.32 9.84 -12.39
N LEU A 149 -13.26 8.91 -12.24
CA LEU A 149 -14.68 9.17 -12.49
C LEU A 149 -15.40 9.86 -11.33
N PHE A 150 -15.03 9.54 -10.09
CA PHE A 150 -15.77 9.99 -8.91
C PHE A 150 -15.04 11.09 -8.12
N TYR A 151 -13.81 11.45 -8.47
CA TYR A 151 -13.04 12.47 -7.75
C TYR A 151 -13.80 13.78 -7.60
N ASP A 152 -14.26 14.36 -8.70
CA ASP A 152 -14.94 15.67 -8.70
C ASP A 152 -16.23 15.63 -7.88
N SER A 153 -17.00 14.54 -7.99
CA SER A 153 -18.25 14.36 -7.25
C SER A 153 -18.03 14.16 -5.75
N LEU A 154 -16.89 13.60 -5.34
CA LEU A 154 -16.63 13.28 -3.94
C LEU A 154 -15.85 14.37 -3.20
N TYR A 155 -14.99 15.11 -3.91
CA TYR A 155 -13.99 15.98 -3.28
C TYR A 155 -14.01 17.43 -3.77
N VAL A 156 -14.69 17.73 -4.89
CA VAL A 156 -14.77 19.10 -5.43
C VAL A 156 -16.19 19.67 -5.28
N ASN A 157 -17.22 18.90 -5.61
CA ASN A 157 -18.64 19.28 -5.46
C ASN A 157 -19.40 18.22 -4.64
N PRO A 158 -19.09 18.09 -3.33
CA PRO A 158 -19.66 17.05 -2.48
C PRO A 158 -21.16 17.24 -2.18
#